data_AF-A0A948VPT2-F1
#
_entry.id   AF-A0A948VPT2-F1
#
_cell.length_a   1.000
_cell.length_b   1.000
_cell.length_c   1.000
_cell.angle_alpha   90.00
_cell.angle_beta   90.00
_cell.angle_gamma   90.00
#
_symmetry.space_group_name_H-M   'P 1'
#
loop_
_entity.id
_entity.type
_entity.pdbx_description
1 polymer ?
#
loop_
_entity_poly.entity_id
_entity_poly.type
_entity_poly.pdbx_seq_one_letter_code
_entity_poly.pdbx_strand_id
1 'polypeptide(L)'
;MISKAGFLAAVSMTAAFVAIAEPANAHPHVWVDVKTAVVYEAGRIASFQHAWTFDEAYTTMAIEGLDKNGDGAYDREELAELAQVNIDGLKEFAFFTYPKLGAVPLTVADPTNYWLEHKNGILTLHFTLPLADPVLAGAQGFNFQVMDPSFYIAFELSKETPITLAQGAPAGCKAEIALPADESDEAKKLGDAFYQQFGGDIGIGLAQTVSVNCPSS
;
A
#
# COMPACT_ATOMS: atom_id res chain seq x y z
N MET A 1 -51.47 50.59 1.22
CA MET A 1 -51.18 49.81 2.44
C MET A 1 -50.43 48.57 2.02
N ILE A 2 -49.17 48.47 2.43
CA ILE A 2 -48.24 47.40 2.05
C ILE A 2 -48.64 46.14 2.81
N SER A 3 -49.08 45.10 2.12
CA SER A 3 -49.22 43.78 2.74
C SER A 3 -47.83 43.18 2.91
N LYS A 4 -47.33 43.20 4.15
CA LYS A 4 -46.05 42.62 4.58
C LYS A 4 -45.95 41.09 4.41
N ALA A 5 -46.98 40.44 3.88
CA ALA A 5 -47.04 38.98 3.76
C ALA A 5 -46.24 38.40 2.59
N GLY A 6 -45.91 39.20 1.57
CA GLY A 6 -45.23 38.71 0.37
C GLY A 6 -43.70 38.60 0.47
N PHE A 7 -43.08 39.24 1.46
CA PHE A 7 -41.61 39.30 1.57
C PHE A 7 -41.00 38.24 2.50
N LEU A 8 -41.83 37.56 3.31
CA LEU A 8 -41.36 36.54 4.26
C LEU A 8 -41.38 35.12 3.66
N ALA A 9 -42.21 34.86 2.65
CA ALA A 9 -42.27 33.55 2.00
C ALA A 9 -41.06 33.27 1.09
N ALA A 10 -40.43 34.31 0.53
CA ALA A 10 -39.27 34.16 -0.36
C ALA A 10 -37.93 33.97 0.39
N VAL A 11 -37.90 34.22 1.70
CA VAL A 11 -36.67 34.04 2.51
C VAL A 11 -36.62 32.68 3.20
N SER A 12 -37.76 32.04 3.46
CA SER A 12 -37.78 30.73 4.14
C SER A 12 -37.44 29.54 3.23
N MET A 13 -37.55 29.67 1.90
CA MET A 13 -37.30 28.55 0.99
C MET A 13 -35.83 28.44 0.55
N THR A 14 -35.03 29.49 0.77
CA THR A 14 -33.59 29.50 0.47
C THR A 14 -32.75 28.98 1.63
N ALA A 15 -33.32 28.87 2.85
CA ALA A 15 -32.62 28.43 4.05
C ALA A 15 -32.67 26.91 4.29
N ALA A 16 -33.51 26.17 3.56
CA ALA A 16 -33.62 24.71 3.69
C ALA A 16 -32.65 23.92 2.80
N PHE A 17 -31.82 24.61 2.01
CA PHE A 17 -30.75 24.02 1.20
C PHE A 17 -29.37 24.19 1.87
N VAL A 18 -29.33 24.19 3.20
CA VAL A 18 -28.09 23.78 3.88
C VAL A 18 -28.01 22.28 3.66
N ALA A 19 -27.42 21.93 2.51
CA ALA A 19 -27.01 20.58 2.19
C ALA A 19 -26.35 20.00 3.44
N ILE A 20 -26.87 18.87 3.88
CA ILE A 20 -26.17 17.98 4.78
C ILE A 20 -24.95 17.55 3.98
N ALA A 21 -23.89 18.32 4.05
CA ALA A 21 -22.59 17.90 3.59
C ALA A 21 -22.16 16.84 4.62
N GLU A 22 -22.61 15.61 4.40
CA GLU A 22 -21.95 14.48 5.03
C GLU A 22 -20.46 14.63 4.72
N PRO A 23 -19.56 14.46 5.71
CA PRO A 23 -18.15 14.41 5.41
C PRO A 23 -17.98 13.33 4.35
N ALA A 24 -17.59 13.74 3.13
CA ALA A 24 -17.22 12.80 2.10
C ALA A 24 -16.02 12.05 2.67
N ASN A 25 -16.24 10.79 3.03
CA ASN A 25 -15.20 9.91 3.55
C ASN A 25 -14.25 9.59 2.40
N ALA A 26 -13.31 10.50 2.20
CA ALA A 26 -12.41 10.53 1.08
C ALA A 26 -11.05 9.97 1.52
N HIS A 27 -10.96 8.63 1.45
CA HIS A 27 -9.78 7.80 1.12
C HIS A 27 -9.05 7.09 2.27
N PRO A 28 -8.47 5.90 2.03
CA PRO A 28 -7.94 5.38 0.75
C PRO A 28 -9.00 4.89 -0.25
N HIS A 29 -8.72 5.04 -1.55
CA HIS A 29 -9.55 4.50 -2.64
C HIS A 29 -9.28 3.03 -2.90
N VAL A 30 -8.07 2.59 -2.57
CA VAL A 30 -7.60 1.22 -2.77
C VAL A 30 -6.87 0.80 -1.51
N TRP A 31 -7.25 -0.36 -1.00
CA TRP A 31 -6.55 -1.05 0.07
C TRP A 31 -5.69 -2.17 -0.48
N VAL A 32 -4.48 -2.30 0.08
CA VAL A 32 -3.53 -3.35 -0.29
C VAL A 32 -2.96 -4.02 0.96
N ASP A 33 -3.23 -5.31 1.12
CA ASP A 33 -2.55 -6.18 2.08
C ASP A 33 -1.21 -6.63 1.48
N VAL A 34 -0.12 -6.27 2.16
CA VAL A 34 1.25 -6.41 1.68
C VAL A 34 1.95 -7.55 2.41
N LYS A 35 2.46 -8.50 1.63
CA LYS A 35 3.51 -9.42 2.05
C LYS A 35 4.78 -9.14 1.29
N THR A 36 5.92 -9.20 1.97
CA THR A 36 7.24 -8.99 1.38
C THR A 36 8.22 -10.05 1.87
N ALA A 37 8.86 -10.75 0.94
CA ALA A 37 10.05 -11.54 1.24
C ALA A 37 11.31 -10.75 0.86
N VAL A 38 12.25 -10.60 1.80
CA VAL A 38 13.55 -10.00 1.54
C VAL A 38 14.46 -11.09 0.97
N VAL A 39 14.93 -10.88 -0.26
CA VAL A 39 15.72 -11.87 -1.01
C VAL A 39 17.20 -11.58 -0.88
N TYR A 40 17.97 -12.65 -0.73
CA TYR A 40 19.41 -12.59 -0.54
C TYR A 40 20.14 -13.33 -1.65
N GLU A 41 21.18 -12.71 -2.20
CA GLU A 41 22.06 -13.31 -3.19
C GLU A 41 23.52 -13.01 -2.83
N ALA A 42 24.35 -14.04 -2.81
CA ALA A 42 25.79 -13.92 -2.50
C ALA A 42 26.10 -13.08 -1.24
N GLY A 43 25.31 -13.25 -0.18
CA GLY A 43 25.48 -12.53 1.10
C GLY A 43 25.03 -11.06 1.07
N ARG A 44 24.26 -10.67 0.06
CA ARG A 44 23.71 -9.32 -0.12
C ARG A 44 22.19 -9.36 -0.12
N ILE A 45 21.54 -8.32 0.39
CA ILE A 45 20.12 -8.09 0.14
C ILE A 45 20.00 -7.60 -1.30
N ALA A 46 19.25 -8.35 -2.12
CA ALA A 46 19.23 -8.19 -3.56
C ALA A 46 17.89 -7.66 -4.08
N SER A 47 16.77 -8.10 -3.51
CA SER A 47 15.44 -7.73 -4.00
C SER A 47 14.37 -7.93 -2.93
N PHE A 48 13.19 -7.39 -3.22
CA PHE A 48 11.95 -7.66 -2.50
C PHE A 48 11.04 -8.52 -3.39
N GLN A 49 10.53 -9.64 -2.87
CA GLN A 49 9.42 -10.33 -3.51
C GLN A 49 8.13 -9.90 -2.82
N HIS A 50 7.32 -9.13 -3.53
CA HIS A 50 6.04 -8.64 -3.04
C HIS A 50 4.89 -9.55 -3.48
N ALA A 51 3.89 -9.64 -2.60
CA ALA A 51 2.54 -10.08 -2.92
C ALA A 51 1.59 -9.03 -2.34
N TRP A 52 0.92 -8.31 -3.24
CA TRP A 52 0.01 -7.20 -2.93
C TRP A 52 -1.42 -7.63 -3.23
N THR A 53 -2.19 -7.89 -2.18
CA THR A 53 -3.57 -8.36 -2.28
C THR A 53 -4.50 -7.16 -2.16
N PHE A 54 -5.26 -6.89 -3.22
CA PHE A 54 -6.13 -5.72 -3.29
C PHE A 54 -7.47 -5.97 -2.57
N ASP A 55 -8.20 -4.89 -2.28
CA ASP A 55 -9.59 -5.00 -1.84
C ASP A 55 -10.54 -5.49 -2.95
N GLU A 56 -11.77 -5.80 -2.54
CA GLU A 56 -12.83 -6.31 -3.42
C GLU A 56 -13.27 -5.27 -4.47
N ALA A 57 -13.28 -3.99 -4.11
CA ALA A 57 -13.78 -2.92 -4.98
C ALA A 57 -12.83 -2.67 -6.15
N TYR A 58 -11.54 -2.55 -5.87
CA TYR A 58 -10.49 -2.49 -6.88
C TYR A 58 -10.47 -3.77 -7.70
N THR A 59 -10.53 -4.95 -7.06
CA THR A 59 -10.52 -6.23 -7.78
C THR A 59 -11.64 -6.31 -8.81
N THR A 60 -12.88 -6.01 -8.41
CA THR A 60 -14.06 -6.08 -9.28
C THR A 60 -13.92 -5.16 -10.49
N MET A 61 -13.44 -3.93 -10.27
CA MET A 61 -13.23 -2.96 -11.34
C MET A 61 -12.08 -3.35 -12.27
N ALA A 62 -10.97 -3.84 -11.71
CA ALA A 62 -9.77 -4.15 -12.49
C ALA A 62 -9.95 -5.34 -13.43
N ILE A 63 -10.76 -6.34 -13.05
CA ILE A 63 -10.97 -7.56 -13.84
C ILE A 63 -12.15 -7.47 -14.82
N GLU A 64 -12.84 -6.33 -14.87
CA GLU A 64 -14.00 -6.14 -15.75
C GLU A 64 -13.63 -6.36 -17.22
N GLY A 65 -14.33 -7.28 -17.89
CA GLY A 65 -14.09 -7.61 -19.30
C GLY A 65 -12.84 -8.45 -19.58
N LEU A 66 -12.14 -8.95 -18.56
CA LEU A 66 -10.95 -9.80 -18.73
C LEU A 66 -11.25 -11.30 -18.80
N ASP A 67 -12.44 -11.74 -18.39
CA ASP A 67 -12.91 -13.14 -18.54
C ASP A 67 -13.30 -13.38 -20.01
N LYS A 68 -12.32 -13.82 -20.81
CA LYS A 68 -12.47 -13.97 -22.26
C LYS A 68 -13.16 -15.28 -22.60
N ASN A 69 -12.99 -16.30 -21.76
CA ASN A 69 -13.51 -17.64 -22.00
C ASN A 69 -14.91 -17.85 -21.37
N GLY A 70 -15.34 -16.95 -20.47
CA GLY A 70 -16.65 -16.93 -19.82
C GLY A 70 -16.82 -17.97 -18.72
N ASP A 71 -15.74 -18.49 -18.14
CA ASP A 71 -15.78 -19.55 -17.12
C ASP A 71 -15.87 -19.01 -15.68
N GLY A 72 -15.77 -17.69 -15.49
CA GLY A 72 -15.84 -17.03 -14.19
C GLY A 72 -14.59 -17.19 -13.33
N ALA A 73 -13.51 -17.73 -13.90
CA ALA A 73 -12.16 -17.69 -13.37
C ALA A 73 -11.31 -16.78 -14.27
N TYR A 74 -10.13 -16.41 -13.77
CA TYR A 74 -9.19 -15.59 -14.53
C TYR A 74 -7.83 -16.27 -14.50
N ASP A 75 -7.42 -16.79 -15.65
CA ASP A 75 -6.11 -17.42 -15.77
C ASP A 75 -4.98 -16.38 -15.92
N ARG A 76 -3.74 -16.88 -15.91
CA ARG A 76 -2.57 -15.99 -15.93
C ARG A 76 -2.43 -15.29 -17.27
N GLU A 77 -2.88 -15.92 -18.34
CA GLU A 77 -2.86 -15.41 -19.70
C GLU A 77 -3.88 -14.28 -19.89
N GLU A 78 -5.08 -14.40 -19.30
CA GLU A 78 -6.11 -13.37 -19.28
C GLU A 78 -5.69 -12.13 -18.48
N LEU A 79 -4.99 -12.33 -17.36
CA LEU A 79 -4.53 -11.24 -16.49
C LEU A 79 -3.17 -10.64 -16.90
N ALA A 80 -2.48 -11.19 -17.90
CA ALA A 80 -1.12 -10.79 -18.24
C ALA A 80 -1.00 -9.30 -18.64
N GLU A 81 -1.94 -8.80 -19.43
CA GLU A 81 -1.97 -7.40 -19.86
C GLU A 81 -2.20 -6.45 -18.67
N LEU A 82 -3.13 -6.80 -17.78
CA LEU A 82 -3.38 -6.04 -16.56
C LEU A 82 -2.15 -6.02 -15.65
N ALA A 83 -1.46 -7.16 -15.49
CA ALA A 83 -0.25 -7.24 -14.68
C ALA A 83 0.85 -6.30 -15.23
N GLN A 84 1.00 -6.23 -16.55
CA GLN A 84 1.93 -5.31 -17.20
C GLN A 84 1.54 -3.84 -17.00
N VAL A 85 0.27 -3.49 -17.23
CA VAL A 85 -0.25 -2.12 -17.02
C VAL A 85 -0.03 -1.68 -15.57
N ASN A 86 -0.29 -2.56 -14.60
CA ASN A 86 -0.05 -2.27 -13.19
C ASN A 86 1.44 -1.98 -12.94
N ILE A 87 2.35 -2.84 -13.39
CA ILE A 87 3.79 -2.66 -13.16
C ILE A 87 4.31 -1.39 -13.83
N ASP A 88 3.88 -1.10 -15.06
CA ASP A 88 4.27 0.10 -15.77
C ASP A 88 3.77 1.37 -15.05
N GLY A 89 2.53 1.36 -14.55
CA GLY A 89 1.97 2.46 -13.77
C GLY A 89 2.67 2.70 -12.43
N LEU A 90 3.17 1.64 -11.78
CA LEU A 90 3.89 1.75 -10.50
C LEU A 90 5.27 2.41 -10.62
N LYS A 91 5.85 2.46 -11.82
CA LYS A 91 7.19 3.02 -12.06
C LYS A 91 7.29 4.50 -11.69
N GLU A 92 6.25 5.28 -11.96
CA GLU A 92 6.20 6.72 -11.65
C GLU A 92 6.24 6.99 -10.14
N PHE A 93 5.95 5.99 -9.31
CA PHE A 93 5.86 6.09 -7.85
C PHE A 93 6.95 5.30 -7.12
N ALA A 94 8.02 4.92 -7.83
CA ALA A 94 9.09 4.06 -7.29
C ALA A 94 8.56 2.76 -6.67
N PHE A 95 7.49 2.20 -7.25
CA PHE A 95 6.83 0.99 -6.78
C PHE A 95 6.40 1.06 -5.31
N PHE A 96 6.15 2.28 -4.81
CA PHE A 96 5.80 2.60 -3.42
C PHE A 96 6.72 1.99 -2.36
N THR A 97 7.93 1.57 -2.75
CA THR A 97 8.85 0.83 -1.91
C THR A 97 10.13 1.62 -1.73
N TYR A 98 10.40 2.05 -0.50
CA TYR A 98 11.45 3.02 -0.18
C TYR A 98 12.52 2.43 0.73
N PRO A 99 13.50 1.69 0.18
CA PRO A 99 14.61 1.14 0.95
C PRO A 99 15.65 2.20 1.33
N LYS A 100 16.30 2.00 2.48
CA LYS A 100 17.34 2.87 3.03
C LYS A 100 18.43 2.03 3.69
N LEU A 101 19.66 2.55 3.68
CA LEU A 101 20.76 2.08 4.52
C LEU A 101 21.19 3.22 5.44
N GLY A 102 20.81 3.15 6.71
CA GLY A 102 20.90 4.29 7.63
C GLY A 102 20.09 5.47 7.11
N ALA A 103 20.74 6.60 6.87
CA ALA A 103 20.11 7.80 6.32
C ALA A 103 20.12 7.88 4.78
N VAL A 104 20.76 6.91 4.09
CA VAL A 104 20.95 6.95 2.64
C VAL A 104 19.81 6.19 1.95
N PRO A 105 18.97 6.84 1.13
CA PRO A 105 18.00 6.15 0.28
C PRO A 105 18.70 5.23 -0.72
N LEU A 106 18.14 4.04 -0.93
CA LEU A 106 18.57 3.11 -1.95
C LEU A 106 17.58 3.18 -3.12
N THR A 107 18.08 2.95 -4.34
CA THR A 107 17.25 2.90 -5.54
C THR A 107 16.84 1.46 -5.85
N VAL A 108 15.64 1.31 -6.40
CA VAL A 108 15.14 0.05 -6.94
C VAL A 108 15.22 0.07 -8.47
N ALA A 109 15.35 -1.10 -9.08
CA ALA A 109 15.31 -1.29 -10.52
C ALA A 109 13.88 -1.67 -10.98
N ASP A 110 13.69 -1.79 -12.29
CA ASP A 110 12.42 -2.26 -12.85
C ASP A 110 12.10 -3.70 -12.35
N PRO A 111 10.84 -3.97 -11.95
CA PRO A 111 10.43 -5.29 -11.49
C PRO A 111 10.65 -6.39 -12.51
N THR A 112 10.88 -7.58 -11.98
CA THR A 112 10.95 -8.83 -12.72
C THR A 112 9.94 -9.82 -12.15
N ASN A 113 9.66 -10.90 -12.90
CA ASN A 113 8.82 -12.01 -12.43
C ASN A 113 7.46 -11.57 -11.85
N TYR A 114 6.77 -10.66 -12.55
CA TYR A 114 5.47 -10.17 -12.12
C TYR A 114 4.31 -10.92 -12.75
N TRP A 115 3.19 -11.00 -12.03
CA TRP A 115 1.95 -11.64 -12.48
C TRP A 115 0.82 -11.35 -11.51
N LEU A 116 -0.42 -11.58 -11.95
CA LEU A 116 -1.62 -11.48 -11.13
C LEU A 116 -2.20 -12.87 -10.86
N GLU A 117 -2.62 -13.09 -9.61
CA GLU A 117 -3.46 -14.21 -9.20
C GLU A 117 -4.87 -13.68 -8.91
N HIS A 118 -5.90 -14.32 -9.44
CA HIS A 118 -7.27 -14.12 -8.94
C HIS A 118 -7.70 -15.37 -8.18
N LYS A 119 -7.92 -15.21 -6.88
CA LYS A 119 -8.26 -16.34 -6.00
C LYS A 119 -9.27 -15.91 -4.96
N ASN A 120 -10.30 -16.73 -4.78
CA ASN A 120 -11.39 -16.46 -3.86
C ASN A 120 -12.03 -15.07 -4.07
N GLY A 121 -12.11 -14.62 -5.33
CA GLY A 121 -12.69 -13.33 -5.68
C GLY A 121 -11.75 -12.12 -5.52
N ILE A 122 -10.51 -12.32 -5.06
CA ILE A 122 -9.56 -11.23 -4.78
C ILE A 122 -8.35 -11.33 -5.70
N LEU A 123 -7.88 -10.17 -6.17
CA LEU A 123 -6.69 -10.04 -7.00
C LEU A 123 -5.43 -9.85 -6.14
N THR A 124 -4.36 -10.57 -6.46
CA THR A 124 -3.04 -10.39 -5.86
C THR A 124 -2.00 -10.14 -6.94
N LEU A 125 -1.32 -8.99 -6.88
CA LEU A 125 -0.14 -8.70 -7.71
C LEU A 125 1.11 -9.25 -7.05
N HIS A 126 1.79 -10.16 -7.75
CA HIS A 126 3.10 -10.66 -7.39
C HIS A 126 4.16 -9.97 -8.24
N PHE A 127 5.29 -9.60 -7.65
CA PHE A 127 6.44 -9.09 -8.40
C PHE A 127 7.73 -9.15 -7.58
N THR A 128 8.86 -9.27 -8.27
CA THR A 128 10.19 -9.14 -7.67
C THR A 128 10.74 -7.76 -8.00
N LEU A 129 11.02 -6.95 -6.98
CA LEU A 129 11.56 -5.61 -7.09
C LEU A 129 13.05 -5.61 -6.69
N PRO A 130 13.99 -5.57 -7.65
CA PRO A 130 15.42 -5.57 -7.33
C PRO A 130 15.87 -4.24 -6.73
N LEU A 131 16.84 -4.30 -5.81
CA LEU A 131 17.68 -3.13 -5.52
C LEU A 131 18.58 -2.90 -6.72
N ALA A 132 18.71 -1.65 -7.15
CA ALA A 132 19.64 -1.30 -8.24
C ALA A 132 21.09 -1.62 -7.85
N ASP A 133 21.43 -1.36 -6.58
CA ASP A 133 22.72 -1.70 -5.97
C ASP A 133 22.51 -2.58 -4.72
N PRO A 134 22.68 -3.92 -4.82
CA PRO A 134 22.55 -4.81 -3.67
C PRO A 134 23.51 -4.47 -2.53
N VAL A 135 23.00 -4.47 -1.30
CA VAL A 135 23.76 -4.10 -0.09
C VAL A 135 24.19 -5.34 0.69
N LEU A 136 25.32 -5.29 1.40
CA LEU A 136 25.75 -6.41 2.25
C LEU A 136 24.68 -6.73 3.29
N ALA A 137 24.37 -8.01 3.48
CA ALA A 137 23.32 -8.43 4.41
C ALA A 137 23.61 -7.99 5.86
N GLY A 138 24.88 -8.03 6.28
CA GLY A 138 25.31 -7.57 7.61
C GLY A 138 25.51 -6.05 7.74
N ALA A 139 25.20 -5.27 6.70
CA ALA A 139 25.27 -3.82 6.79
C ALA A 139 24.23 -3.29 7.80
N GLN A 140 24.67 -2.38 8.66
CA GLN A 140 23.82 -1.85 9.73
C GLN A 140 22.82 -0.82 9.19
N GLY A 141 21.60 -0.85 9.73
CA GLY A 141 20.58 0.16 9.46
C GLY A 141 19.83 -0.02 8.14
N PHE A 142 19.83 -1.21 7.55
CA PHE A 142 18.95 -1.49 6.41
C PHE A 142 17.48 -1.50 6.87
N ASN A 143 16.66 -0.69 6.22
CA ASN A 143 15.23 -0.65 6.43
C ASN A 143 14.48 -0.29 5.15
N PHE A 144 13.18 -0.53 5.11
CA PHE A 144 12.32 -0.10 4.01
C PHE A 144 10.89 0.17 4.49
N GLN A 145 10.13 0.87 3.65
CA GLN A 145 8.70 1.13 3.82
C GLN A 145 7.98 0.79 2.52
N VAL A 146 6.75 0.31 2.62
CA VAL A 146 5.80 0.23 1.51
C VAL A 146 4.65 1.17 1.84
N MET A 147 4.55 2.30 1.14
CA MET A 147 3.58 3.36 1.46
C MET A 147 3.29 4.26 0.26
N ASP A 148 2.11 4.86 0.24
CA ASP A 148 1.76 5.91 -0.72
C ASP A 148 1.80 7.28 -0.01
N PRO A 149 2.74 8.17 -0.36
CA PRO A 149 2.81 9.51 0.24
C PRO A 149 1.57 10.37 -0.02
N SER A 150 0.77 10.05 -1.03
CA SER A 150 -0.46 10.77 -1.38
C SER A 150 -1.69 10.29 -0.63
N PHE A 151 -1.60 9.17 0.10
CA PHE A 151 -2.70 8.51 0.81
C PHE A 151 -3.86 8.06 -0.10
N TYR A 152 -3.62 7.92 -1.42
CA TYR A 152 -4.62 7.38 -2.34
C TYR A 152 -4.76 5.86 -2.17
N ILE A 153 -3.64 5.17 -2.00
CA ILE A 153 -3.55 3.73 -1.72
C ILE A 153 -3.12 3.52 -0.26
N ALA A 154 -3.90 2.76 0.51
CA ALA A 154 -3.46 2.30 1.82
C ALA A 154 -2.72 0.97 1.69
N PHE A 155 -1.41 1.01 1.93
CA PHE A 155 -0.59 -0.19 2.07
C PHE A 155 -0.55 -0.61 3.54
N GLU A 156 -1.02 -1.81 3.83
CA GLU A 156 -0.95 -2.41 5.16
C GLU A 156 -0.11 -3.67 5.11
N LEU A 157 0.82 -3.81 6.07
CA LEU A 157 1.51 -5.09 6.22
C LEU A 157 0.53 -6.14 6.70
N SER A 158 0.53 -7.29 6.03
CA SER A 158 -0.37 -8.40 6.34
C SER A 158 -0.31 -8.82 7.81
N LYS A 159 -1.47 -9.16 8.38
CA LYS A 159 -1.55 -9.62 9.78
C LYS A 159 -0.79 -10.93 10.00
N GLU A 160 -0.71 -11.76 8.95
CA GLU A 160 -0.08 -13.07 9.01
C GLU A 160 1.22 -13.09 8.21
N THR A 161 2.34 -13.14 8.94
CA THR A 161 3.70 -13.23 8.37
C THR A 161 3.94 -12.20 7.26
N PRO A 162 3.79 -10.89 7.56
CA PRO A 162 3.94 -9.82 6.57
C PRO A 162 5.31 -9.78 5.93
N ILE A 163 6.34 -10.10 6.72
CA ILE A 163 7.74 -10.05 6.31
C ILE A 163 8.36 -11.42 6.50
N THR A 164 9.01 -11.92 5.45
CA THR A 164 9.85 -13.12 5.51
C THR A 164 11.26 -12.80 5.05
N LEU A 165 12.22 -13.57 5.55
CA LEU A 165 13.59 -13.53 5.05
C LEU A 165 13.78 -14.78 4.19
N ALA A 166 14.01 -14.59 2.90
CA ALA A 166 14.06 -15.69 1.94
C ALA A 166 15.30 -16.58 2.15
N GLN A 167 15.32 -17.72 1.47
CA GLN A 167 16.49 -18.60 1.45
C GLN A 167 17.74 -17.82 1.01
N GLY A 168 18.83 -17.97 1.76
CA GLY A 168 20.07 -17.20 1.56
C GLY A 168 20.29 -16.10 2.60
N ALA A 169 19.30 -15.79 3.44
CA ALA A 169 19.50 -14.93 4.61
C ALA A 169 20.58 -15.50 5.53
N PRO A 170 21.57 -14.68 5.98
CA PRO A 170 22.52 -15.11 6.99
C PRO A 170 21.86 -15.66 8.26
N ALA A 171 22.53 -16.61 8.91
CA ALA A 171 22.03 -17.20 10.15
C ALA A 171 21.85 -16.11 11.23
N GLY A 172 20.67 -16.07 11.84
CA GLY A 172 20.35 -15.09 12.89
C GLY A 172 19.83 -13.74 12.38
N CYS A 173 19.62 -13.56 11.07
CA CYS A 173 18.91 -12.39 10.58
C CYS A 173 17.48 -12.33 11.13
N LYS A 174 17.01 -11.11 11.40
CA LYS A 174 15.66 -10.82 11.87
C LYS A 174 15.08 -9.61 11.14
N ALA A 175 13.77 -9.64 10.94
CA ALA A 175 12.99 -8.49 10.51
C ALA A 175 12.17 -7.98 11.70
N GLU A 176 12.12 -6.67 11.87
CA GLU A 176 11.36 -5.98 12.91
C GLU A 176 10.50 -4.90 12.26
N ILE A 177 9.23 -4.82 12.67
CA ILE A 177 8.28 -3.84 12.19
C ILE A 177 8.10 -2.81 13.28
N ALA A 178 8.39 -1.55 12.96
CA ALA A 178 8.17 -0.43 13.83
C ALA A 178 7.17 0.53 13.19
N LEU A 179 6.25 1.07 14.00
CA LEU A 179 5.56 2.29 13.64
C LEU A 179 6.57 3.44 13.60
N PRO A 180 6.32 4.53 12.84
CA PRO A 180 7.18 5.71 12.84
C PRO A 180 7.57 6.11 14.27
N ALA A 181 8.87 6.36 14.51
CA ALA A 181 9.43 6.63 15.84
C ALA A 181 8.90 7.91 16.51
N ASP A 182 8.10 8.68 15.79
CA ASP A 182 7.20 9.67 16.36
C ASP A 182 6.06 8.93 17.09
N GLU A 183 6.32 8.53 18.33
CA GLU A 183 5.26 8.30 19.32
C GLU A 183 4.95 9.60 20.09
N SER A 184 5.11 10.77 19.45
CA SER A 184 4.64 12.00 20.07
C SER A 184 3.13 11.92 20.26
N ASP A 185 2.62 12.70 21.22
CA ASP A 185 1.17 12.89 21.37
C ASP A 185 0.53 13.43 20.06
N GLU A 186 1.32 14.00 19.14
CA GLU A 186 0.86 14.53 17.85
C GLU A 186 0.69 13.44 16.81
N ALA A 187 1.60 12.45 16.69
CA ALA A 187 1.38 11.29 15.82
C ALA A 187 0.28 10.38 16.34
N LYS A 188 0.13 10.25 17.67
CA LYS A 188 -1.03 9.56 18.26
C LYS A 188 -2.33 10.30 17.95
N LYS A 189 -2.36 11.63 18.10
CA LYS A 189 -3.52 12.43 17.68
C LYS A 189 -3.77 12.37 16.17
N LEU A 190 -2.72 12.26 15.36
CA LEU A 190 -2.85 12.14 13.91
C LEU A 190 -3.43 10.76 13.57
N GLY A 191 -2.90 9.68 14.14
CA GLY A 191 -3.44 8.32 14.01
C GLY A 191 -4.88 8.21 14.52
N ASP A 192 -5.18 8.81 15.67
CA ASP A 192 -6.54 8.87 16.24
C ASP A 192 -7.47 9.71 15.36
N ALA A 193 -7.01 10.84 14.80
CA ALA A 193 -7.79 11.65 13.87
C ALA A 193 -8.05 10.89 12.56
N PHE A 194 -7.05 10.14 12.06
CA PHE A 194 -7.22 9.22 10.93
C PHE A 194 -8.23 8.12 11.26
N TYR A 195 -8.14 7.48 12.43
CA TYR A 195 -9.10 6.47 12.89
C TYR A 195 -10.54 7.04 12.96
N GLN A 196 -10.71 8.22 13.57
CA GLN A 196 -12.01 8.86 13.74
C GLN A 196 -12.62 9.34 12.42
N GLN A 197 -11.76 9.73 11.48
CA GLN A 197 -12.20 10.23 10.19
C GLN A 197 -12.49 9.08 9.22
N PHE A 198 -11.59 8.10 9.08
CA PHE A 198 -11.64 7.10 8.02
C PHE A 198 -12.09 5.71 8.47
N GLY A 199 -12.13 5.44 9.78
CA GLY A 199 -12.52 4.15 10.36
C GLY A 199 -11.49 3.04 10.11
N GLY A 200 -10.77 2.65 11.17
CA GLY A 200 -9.86 1.51 11.13
C GLY A 200 -8.59 1.74 11.96
N ASP A 201 -7.89 0.66 12.32
CA ASP A 201 -6.82 0.57 13.33
C ASP A 201 -5.72 1.66 13.23
N ILE A 202 -5.00 1.94 14.31
CA ILE A 202 -4.04 3.07 14.42
C ILE A 202 -2.88 2.99 13.38
N GLY A 203 -2.71 1.83 12.72
CA GLY A 203 -1.73 1.61 11.66
C GLY A 203 -2.21 1.96 10.24
N ILE A 204 -3.50 2.27 10.06
CA ILE A 204 -4.07 2.60 8.75
C ILE A 204 -3.61 4.01 8.36
N GLY A 205 -2.53 4.09 7.58
CA GLY A 205 -1.99 5.33 7.02
C GLY A 205 -0.66 5.80 7.60
N LEU A 206 -0.16 5.19 8.68
CA LEU A 206 1.21 5.45 9.14
C LEU A 206 2.18 4.47 8.49
N ALA A 207 3.14 4.98 7.72
CA ALA A 207 4.11 4.13 7.03
C ALA A 207 4.95 3.31 8.00
N GLN A 208 4.62 2.02 8.10
CA GLN A 208 5.37 1.07 8.90
C GLN A 208 6.77 0.90 8.32
N THR A 209 7.77 0.97 9.19
CA THR A 209 9.16 0.75 8.82
C THR A 209 9.55 -0.68 9.15
N VAL A 210 10.01 -1.42 8.15
CA VAL A 210 10.58 -2.75 8.30
C VAL A 210 12.10 -2.61 8.38
N SER A 211 12.68 -2.95 9.52
CA SER A 211 14.13 -3.00 9.72
C SER A 211 14.61 -4.44 9.59
N VAL A 212 15.70 -4.67 8.86
CA VAL A 212 16.31 -6.00 8.74
C VAL A 212 17.71 -5.95 9.32
N ASN A 213 17.94 -6.77 10.34
CA ASN A 213 19.21 -6.83 11.05
C ASN A 213 19.77 -8.24 10.92
N CYS A 214 20.94 -8.35 10.29
CA CYS A 214 21.71 -9.57 10.21
C CYS A 214 22.99 -9.44 11.04
N PRO A 215 23.42 -10.52 11.73
CA PRO A 215 24.73 -10.54 12.36
C PRO A 215 25.84 -10.26 11.34
N SER A 216 26.82 -9.46 11.75
CA SER A 216 28.07 -9.33 11.02
C SER A 216 28.76 -10.71 11.00
N SER A 217 28.95 -11.25 9.80
CA SER A 217 29.75 -12.45 9.53
C SER A 217 31.23 -12.18 9.75
#